data_AF-A0A3D5V1W6-F1
#
_entry.id   AF-A0A3D5V1W6-F1
#
_cell.length_a   1.000
_cell.length_b   1.000
_cell.length_c   1.000
_cell.angle_alpha   90.00
_cell.angle_beta   90.00
_cell.angle_gamma   90.00
#
_symmetry.space_group_name_H-M   'P 1'
#
loop_
_entity.id
_entity.type
_entity.pdbx_description
1 polymer ?
#
loop_
_entity_poly.entity_id
_entity_poly.type
_entity_poly.pdbx_seq_one_letter_code
_entity_poly.pdbx_strand_id
1 'polypeptide(L)' 'HMIQGIGAGFAPGNLDKSLIDEVVTIGNETAFEHARKAARMEGIPGGISSGAAIAVAL' A
#
# COMPACT_ATOMS: atom_id res chain seq x y z
N HIS A 1 10.53 2.76 7.70
CA HIS A 1 9.39 2.21 6.95
C HIS A 1 8.80 1.05 7.74
N MET A 2 7.49 1.05 8.02
CA MET A 2 6.83 -0.02 8.78
C MET A 2 6.02 -0.97 7.89
N ILE A 3 5.66 -0.55 6.67
CA ILE A 3 4.99 -1.43 5.71
C ILE A 3 6.02 -2.41 5.16
N GLN A 4 5.97 -3.65 5.64
CA GLN A 4 6.83 -4.72 5.14
C GLN A 4 6.46 -5.03 3.68
N GLY A 5 7.48 -5.18 2.81
CA GLY A 5 7.31 -5.57 1.41
C GLY A 5 7.27 -4.43 0.39
N ILE A 6 7.24 -3.15 0.80
CA ILE A 6 7.32 -1.99 -0.10
C ILE A 6 8.32 -0.95 0.42
N GLY A 7 8.92 -0.16 -0.47
CA GLY A 7 9.86 0.91 -0.09
C GLY A 7 11.25 0.42 0.27
N ALA A 8 11.91 -0.29 -0.66
CA ALA A 8 13.24 -0.88 -0.47
C ALA A 8 14.39 0.14 -0.32
N GLY A 9 14.11 1.45 -0.44
CA GLY A 9 15.13 2.52 -0.35
C GLY A 9 16.00 2.66 -1.61
N PHE A 10 15.77 1.83 -2.64
CA PHE A 10 16.39 1.94 -3.96
C PHE A 10 15.37 1.59 -5.05
N ALA A 11 15.66 1.98 -6.30
CA ALA A 11 14.88 1.56 -7.46
C ALA A 11 15.48 0.26 -8.03
N PRO A 12 14.75 -0.86 -8.07
CA PRO A 12 15.27 -2.11 -8.61
C PRO A 12 15.39 -2.02 -10.14
N GLY A 13 16.34 -2.77 -10.72
CA GLY A 13 16.65 -2.68 -12.16
C GLY A 13 15.53 -3.14 -13.10
N ASN A 14 14.53 -3.85 -12.59
CA ASN A 14 13.34 -4.29 -13.31
C ASN A 14 12.12 -3.34 -13.14
N LEU A 15 12.28 -2.20 -12.46
CA LEU A 15 11.23 -1.18 -12.34
C LEU A 15 11.27 -0.25 -13.56
N ASP A 16 10.24 -0.31 -14.40
CA ASP A 16 10.03 0.67 -15.46
C ASP A 16 9.18 1.84 -14.95
N LYS A 17 9.82 2.99 -14.73
CA LYS A 17 9.15 4.20 -14.24
C LYS A 17 8.33 4.92 -15.31
N SER A 18 8.54 4.61 -16.59
CA SER A 18 7.78 5.25 -17.68
C SER A 18 6.31 4.83 -17.71
N LEU A 19 5.98 3.73 -17.04
CA LEU A 19 4.63 3.19 -16.89
C LEU A 19 3.87 3.74 -15.67
N ILE A 20 4.47 4.67 -14.92
CA ILE A 20 3.91 5.20 -13.66
C ILE A 20 3.50 6.66 -13.87
N ASP A 21 2.20 6.94 -13.79
CA ASP A 21 1.68 8.31 -13.90
C ASP A 21 1.89 9.12 -12.61
N GLU A 22 1.70 8.49 -11.45
CA GLU A 22 1.74 9.17 -10.15
C GLU A 22 2.29 8.26 -9.03
N VAL A 23 2.91 8.88 -8.02
CA VAL A 23 3.31 8.23 -6.78
C VAL A 23 2.66 8.94 -5.59
N VAL A 24 1.80 8.22 -4.86
CA VAL A 24 1.13 8.71 -3.66
C VAL A 24 1.76 8.08 -2.41
N THR A 25 2.00 8.91 -1.39
CA THR A 25 2.54 8.44 -0.10
C THR A 25 1.44 8.41 0.95
N ILE A 26 1.37 7.31 1.72
CA ILE A 26 0.35 7.10 2.75
C ILE A 26 0.98 6.77 4.09
N GLY A 27 0.39 7.32 5.15
CA GLY A 27 0.77 7.05 6.53
C GLY A 27 0.40 5.64 6.98
N ASN A 28 1.22 5.05 7.85
CA ASN A 28 1.00 3.68 8.34
C ASN A 28 -0.35 3.51 9.05
N GLU A 29 -0.81 4.53 9.79
CA GLU A 29 -2.07 4.48 10.52
C GLU A 29 -3.27 4.33 9.56
N THR A 30 -3.30 5.16 8.51
CA THR A 30 -4.31 5.08 7.45
C THR A 30 -4.29 3.72 6.75
N ALA A 31 -3.10 3.18 6.45
CA ALA A 31 -2.97 1.86 5.84
C ALA A 31 -3.53 0.75 6.75
N PHE A 32 -3.21 0.78 8.06
CA PHE A 32 -3.73 -0.17 9.02
C PHE A 32 -5.25 -0.07 9.20
N GLU A 33 -5.78 1.15 9.24
CA GLU A 33 -7.21 1.38 9.35
C GLU A 33 -7.97 0.75 8.18
N HIS A 34 -7.51 0.98 6.95
CA HIS A 34 -8.15 0.43 5.75
C HIS A 34 -8.00 -1.09 5.64
N ALA A 35 -6.84 -1.66 6.02
CA ALA A 35 -6.67 -3.12 6.09
C ALA A 35 -7.69 -3.76 7.06
N ARG A 36 -7.87 -3.17 8.25
CA ARG A 36 -8.85 -3.66 9.24
C ARG A 36 -10.30 -3.49 8.76
N LYS A 37 -10.61 -2.35 8.12
CA LYS A 37 -11.94 -2.12 7.53
C LYS A 37 -12.25 -3.16 6.47
N ALA A 38 -11.34 -3.42 5.54
CA ALA A 38 -11.51 -4.45 4.50
C ALA A 38 -11.75 -5.84 5.09
N ALA A 39 -11.00 -6.22 6.14
CA ALA A 39 -11.21 -7.50 6.83
C ALA A 39 -12.59 -7.59 7.50
N ARG A 40 -13.02 -6.51 8.16
CA ARG A 40 -14.28 -6.49 8.94
C ARG A 40 -15.53 -6.37 8.07
N MET A 41 -15.47 -5.53 7.03
CA MET A 41 -16.64 -5.14 6.24
C MET A 41 -16.79 -5.99 4.97
N GLU A 42 -15.67 -6.31 4.33
CA GLU A 42 -15.65 -7.01 3.05
C GLU A 42 -15.21 -8.48 3.16
N GLY A 43 -14.79 -8.93 4.34
CA GLY A 43 -14.28 -10.28 4.55
C GLY A 43 -12.93 -10.53 3.86
N ILE A 44 -12.14 -9.48 3.61
CA ILE A 44 -10.83 -9.57 2.96
C ILE A 44 -9.71 -9.33 3.99
N PRO A 45 -9.14 -10.39 4.60
CA PRO A 45 -8.08 -10.27 5.62
C PRO A 45 -6.70 -10.03 4.98
N GLY A 46 -6.51 -8.85 4.39
CA GLY A 46 -5.24 -8.41 3.80
C GLY A 46 -4.24 -7.83 4.81
N GLY A 47 -2.99 -7.68 4.37
CA GLY A 47 -1.92 -7.04 5.15
C GLY A 47 -1.93 -5.51 5.08
N ILE A 48 -0.98 -4.88 5.77
CA ILE A 48 -0.82 -3.41 5.77
C ILE A 48 -0.58 -2.83 4.37
N SER A 49 0.11 -3.55 3.48
CA SER A 49 0.30 -3.13 2.08
C SER A 49 -1.02 -3.10 1.30
N SER A 50 -1.91 -4.07 1.53
CA SER A 50 -3.26 -4.07 0.96
C SER A 50 -4.08 -2.87 1.47
N GLY A 51 -3.99 -2.56 2.75
CA GLY A 51 -4.64 -1.39 3.32
C GLY A 51 -4.13 -0.06 2.74
N ALA A 52 -2.83 0.06 2.48
CA ALA A 52 -2.26 1.21 1.79
C ALA A 52 -2.80 1.34 0.36
N ALA A 53 -2.86 0.24 -0.39
CA ALA A 53 -3.41 0.23 -1.74
C ALA A 53 -4.90 0.63 -1.78
N ILE A 54 -5.70 0.11 -0.84
CA ILE A 54 -7.12 0.47 -0.71
C ILE A 54 -7.27 1.95 -0.34
N ALA A 55 -6.46 2.46 0.58
CA ALA A 55 -6.53 3.86 1.00
C ALA A 55 -6.19 4.87 -0.12
N VAL A 56 -5.32 4.51 -1.06
CA VAL A 56 -5.01 5.36 -2.23
C VAL A 56 -6.10 5.27 -3.30
N ALA A 57 -6.76 4.11 -3.40
CA ALA A 57 -7.76 3.86 -4.44
C ALA A 57 -9.14 4.50 -4.14
N LEU A 58 -9.41 4.89 -2.90
CA LEU A 58 -10.64 5.54 -2.44
C LEU A 58 -10.47 7.05 -2.33
#